data_AF-A0A401UW52-F1
#
_entry.id   AF-A0A401UW52-F1
#
_cell.length_a   1.000
_cell.length_b   1.000
_cell.length_c   1.000
_cell.angle_alpha   90.00
_cell.angle_beta   90.00
_cell.angle_gamma   90.00
#
_symmetry.space_group_name_H-M   'P 1'
#
loop_
_entity.id
_entity.type
_entity.pdbx_description
1 polymer ?
#
loop_
_entity_poly.entity_id
_entity_poly.type
_entity_poly.pdbx_seq_one_letter_code
_entity_poly.pdbx_strand_id
1 'polypeptide(L)'
;MGIVAAQTTSPPSVWPVYEQLVGTLAEAGFDDDPAHRAIHALGSMLLGFSRELFEPDGDTLAPDPGETPVGEDLPHLARMAASVVHETDAALSVCDTRAEFEFTLDLVLAGLDRHRLARSGA
;
A
#
# COMPACT_ATOMS: atom_id res chain seq x y z
N MET A 1 -17.39 -16.89 10.22
CA MET A 1 -16.19 -16.17 9.73
C MET A 1 -16.68 -14.95 8.99
N GLY A 2 -16.42 -13.72 9.47
CA GLY A 2 -16.84 -12.49 8.78
C GLY A 2 -15.83 -12.06 7.72
N ILE A 3 -16.25 -11.22 6.78
CA ILE A 3 -15.34 -10.60 5.80
C ILE A 3 -14.43 -9.61 6.54
N VAL A 4 -13.11 -9.81 6.47
CA VAL A 4 -12.10 -8.99 7.16
C VAL A 4 -12.23 -7.52 6.78
N ALA A 5 -12.39 -7.22 5.49
CA ALA A 5 -12.51 -5.85 4.98
C ALA A 5 -13.77 -5.10 5.49
N ALA A 6 -14.78 -5.82 6.00
CA ALA A 6 -16.02 -5.24 6.53
C ALA A 6 -15.99 -5.02 8.05
N GLN A 7 -14.92 -5.43 8.74
CA GLN A 7 -14.83 -5.28 10.20
C GLN A 7 -14.46 -3.83 10.56
N THR A 8 -15.07 -3.30 11.63
CA THR A 8 -14.74 -1.98 12.19
C THR A 8 -13.75 -2.06 13.35
N THR A 9 -13.49 -3.27 13.86
CA THR A 9 -12.48 -3.58 14.87
C THR A 9 -11.59 -4.72 14.39
N SER A 10 -10.37 -4.79 14.93
CA SER A 10 -9.44 -5.89 14.62
C SER A 10 -9.99 -7.22 15.15
N PRO A 11 -10.36 -8.19 14.29
CA PRO A 11 -10.85 -9.47 14.76
C PRO A 11 -9.71 -10.27 15.41
N PRO A 12 -9.95 -11.03 16.50
CA PRO A 12 -8.88 -11.79 17.16
C PRO A 12 -8.11 -12.76 16.25
N SER A 13 -8.72 -13.19 15.14
CA SER A 13 -8.10 -14.07 14.16
C SER A 13 -6.92 -13.44 13.41
N VAL A 14 -6.76 -12.12 13.38
CA VAL A 14 -5.62 -11.47 12.71
C VAL A 14 -4.43 -11.22 13.64
N TRP A 15 -4.61 -11.34 14.96
CA TRP A 15 -3.53 -11.09 15.92
C TRP A 15 -2.30 -11.98 15.73
N PRO A 16 -2.41 -13.27 15.34
CA PRO A 16 -1.23 -14.07 15.03
C PRO A 16 -0.37 -13.54 13.86
N VAL A 17 -0.95 -12.76 12.95
CA VAL A 17 -0.19 -12.10 11.87
C VAL A 17 0.58 -10.90 12.43
N TYR A 18 -0.06 -10.10 13.28
CA TYR A 18 0.60 -8.98 13.96
C TYR A 18 1.73 -9.46 14.88
N GLU A 19 1.49 -10.53 15.63
CA GLU A 19 2.50 -11.15 16.50
C GLU A 19 3.73 -11.57 15.71
N GLN A 20 3.55 -12.22 14.56
CA GLN A 20 4.69 -12.63 13.71
C GLN A 20 5.47 -11.44 13.16
N LEU A 21 4.79 -10.36 12.75
CA LEU A 21 5.47 -9.16 12.29
C LEU A 21 6.27 -8.51 13.42
N VAL A 22 5.67 -8.34 14.60
CA VAL A 22 6.32 -7.73 15.76
C VAL A 22 7.51 -8.58 16.21
N GLY A 23 7.36 -9.91 16.28
CA GLY A 23 8.45 -10.83 16.59
C GLY A 23 9.62 -10.71 15.60
N THR A 24 9.33 -10.65 14.29
CA THR A 24 10.35 -10.47 13.24
C THR A 24 11.11 -9.16 13.41
N LEU A 25 10.41 -8.06 13.71
CA LEU A 25 11.04 -6.75 13.92
C LEU A 25 11.84 -6.72 15.24
N ALA A 26 11.34 -7.35 16.30
CA ALA A 26 12.06 -7.45 17.57
C ALA A 26 13.36 -8.26 17.42
N GLU A 27 13.34 -9.39 16.69
CA GLU A 27 14.53 -10.17 16.36
C GLU A 27 15.56 -9.38 15.55
N ALA A 28 15.09 -8.43 14.72
CA ALA A 28 15.92 -7.50 13.97
C ALA A 28 16.40 -6.27 14.81
N GLY A 29 16.02 -6.19 16.09
CA GLY A 29 16.46 -5.13 17.01
C GLY A 29 15.68 -3.82 16.91
N PHE A 30 14.45 -3.86 16.41
CA PHE A 30 13.54 -2.72 16.47
C PHE A 30 12.80 -2.63 17.82
N ASP A 31 12.59 -1.39 18.30
CA ASP A 31 11.73 -1.10 19.45
C ASP A 31 10.23 -1.30 19.10
N ASP A 32 9.37 -1.36 20.12
CA ASP A 32 7.90 -1.52 19.97
C ASP A 32 7.26 -0.39 19.15
N ASP A 33 7.78 0.83 19.26
CA ASP A 33 7.21 2.02 18.63
C ASP A 33 7.35 2.00 17.08
N PRO A 34 8.54 1.71 16.50
CA PRO A 34 8.67 1.34 15.10
C PRO A 34 7.81 0.14 14.67
N ALA A 35 7.73 -0.93 15.49
CA ALA A 35 6.95 -2.11 15.14
C ALA A 35 5.45 -1.82 15.01
N HIS A 36 4.90 -1.02 15.92
CA HIS A 36 3.52 -0.53 15.86
C HIS A 36 3.27 0.31 14.60
N ARG A 37 4.19 1.20 14.24
CA ARG A 37 4.09 1.99 13.00
C ARG A 37 4.13 1.11 11.75
N ALA A 38 4.91 0.02 11.76
CA ALA A 38 4.96 -0.91 10.64
C ALA A 38 3.61 -1.58 10.38
N ILE A 39 2.89 -2.00 11.42
CA ILE A 39 1.52 -2.55 11.31
C ILE A 39 0.60 -1.54 10.62
N HIS A 40 0.63 -0.28 11.05
CA HIS A 40 -0.22 0.76 10.47
C HIS A 40 0.17 1.16 9.05
N ALA A 41 1.47 1.20 8.74
CA ALA A 41 1.96 1.56 7.42
C ALA A 41 1.64 0.49 6.37
N LEU A 42 1.79 -0.80 6.73
CA LEU A 42 1.45 -1.91 5.85
C LEU A 42 -0.08 -2.09 5.72
N GLY A 43 -0.84 -1.77 6.76
CA GLY A 43 -2.30 -1.75 6.70
C GLY A 43 -2.89 -3.09 6.24
N SER A 44 -3.77 -3.06 5.22
CA SER A 44 -4.38 -4.29 4.68
C SER A 44 -3.37 -5.21 3.96
N MET A 45 -2.26 -4.66 3.44
CA MET A 45 -1.25 -5.45 2.72
C MET A 45 -0.65 -6.52 3.62
N LEU A 46 -0.52 -6.24 4.92
CA LEU A 46 -0.08 -7.22 5.91
C LEU A 46 -1.01 -8.45 5.99
N LEU A 47 -2.27 -8.28 5.62
CA LEU A 47 -3.29 -9.33 5.60
C LEU A 47 -3.46 -9.97 4.20
N GLY A 48 -2.58 -9.61 3.25
CA GLY A 48 -2.53 -10.19 1.91
C GLY A 48 -3.44 -9.53 0.87
N PHE A 49 -3.94 -8.31 1.11
CA PHE A 49 -4.75 -7.58 0.13
C PHE A 49 -4.55 -6.07 0.22
N SER A 50 -4.69 -5.36 -0.90
CA SER A 50 -4.77 -3.90 -0.92
C SER A 50 -6.22 -3.47 -1.03
N ARG A 51 -6.61 -2.44 -0.26
CA ARG A 51 -7.93 -1.81 -0.40
C ARG A 51 -7.79 -0.53 -1.22
N GLU A 52 -8.21 -0.59 -2.46
CA GLU A 52 -8.48 0.61 -3.24
C GLU A 52 -9.89 1.13 -2.89
N LEU A 53 -10.04 2.44 -2.79
CA LEU A 53 -11.34 3.08 -2.53
C LEU A 53 -12.18 3.23 -3.80
N PHE A 54 -11.52 3.26 -4.94
CA PHE A 54 -12.12 3.42 -6.25
C PHE A 54 -11.69 2.23 -7.08
N GLU A 55 -12.65 1.58 -7.74
CA GLU A 55 -12.31 0.58 -8.74
C GLU A 55 -11.94 1.33 -10.02
N PRO A 56 -10.79 1.03 -10.63
CA PRO A 56 -10.49 1.49 -11.96
C PRO A 56 -11.33 0.66 -12.91
N ASP A 57 -12.46 1.22 -13.32
CA ASP A 57 -13.44 0.70 -14.28
C ASP A 57 -13.47 -0.83 -14.39
N GLY A 58 -14.20 -1.45 -13.45
CA GLY A 58 -14.47 -2.87 -13.46
C GLY A 58 -15.06 -3.32 -14.80
N ASP A 59 -14.31 -4.17 -15.51
CA ASP A 59 -14.75 -5.06 -16.59
C ASP A 59 -15.01 -4.44 -17.98
N THR A 60 -14.70 -3.16 -18.23
CA THR A 60 -14.71 -2.60 -19.59
C THR A 60 -13.32 -2.20 -20.07
N LEU A 61 -12.76 -2.98 -20.99
CA LEU A 61 -11.60 -2.63 -21.83
C LEU A 61 -11.83 -1.41 -22.75
N ALA A 62 -12.93 -0.67 -22.56
CA ALA A 62 -13.26 0.52 -23.32
C ALA A 62 -13.16 1.71 -22.36
N PRO A 63 -12.43 2.79 -22.72
CA PRO A 63 -12.39 4.00 -21.91
C PRO A 63 -13.81 4.50 -21.67
N ASP A 64 -14.17 4.79 -20.41
CA ASP A 64 -15.47 5.36 -20.07
C ASP A 64 -15.61 6.67 -20.86
N PRO A 65 -16.65 6.84 -21.70
CA PRO A 65 -16.93 8.12 -22.36
C PRO A 65 -17.16 9.29 -21.38
N GLY A 66 -17.23 9.03 -20.07
CA GLY A 66 -17.23 9.99 -18.98
C GLY A 66 -15.88 10.29 -18.32
N GLU A 67 -14.78 9.59 -18.65
CA GLU A 67 -13.45 9.94 -18.15
C GLU A 67 -13.04 11.29 -18.73
N THR A 68 -13.14 12.33 -17.91
CA THR A 68 -12.58 13.63 -18.24
C THR A 68 -11.07 13.45 -18.46
N PRO A 69 -10.55 13.74 -19.67
CA PRO A 69 -9.11 13.76 -19.87
C PRO A 69 -8.48 14.63 -18.79
N VAL A 70 -7.34 14.22 -18.26
CA VAL A 70 -6.60 15.05 -17.29
C VAL A 70 -6.25 16.36 -18.00
N GLY A 71 -7.06 17.39 -17.73
CA GLY A 71 -7.04 18.64 -18.48
C GLY A 71 -5.76 19.44 -18.24
N GLU A 72 -5.58 20.50 -19.02
CA GLU A 72 -4.43 21.42 -18.89
C GLU A 72 -4.30 22.03 -17.48
N ASP A 73 -5.40 22.09 -16.73
CA ASP A 73 -5.46 22.56 -15.34
C ASP A 73 -4.83 21.60 -14.31
N LEU A 74 -4.50 20.36 -14.71
CA LEU A 74 -3.94 19.32 -13.86
C LEU A 74 -2.56 18.84 -14.36
N PRO A 75 -1.58 19.74 -14.55
CA PRO A 75 -0.35 19.44 -15.28
C PRO A 75 0.51 18.34 -14.64
N HIS A 76 0.44 18.17 -13.31
CA HIS A 76 1.20 17.12 -12.63
C HIS A 76 0.60 15.72 -12.84
N LEU A 77 -0.73 15.62 -12.83
CA LEU A 77 -1.43 14.37 -13.10
C LEU A 77 -1.31 14.01 -14.58
N ALA A 78 -1.40 15.00 -15.48
CA ALA A 78 -1.22 14.78 -16.92
C ALA A 78 0.20 14.27 -17.21
N ARG A 79 1.22 14.87 -16.58
CA ARG A 79 2.61 14.40 -16.69
C ARG A 79 2.79 12.98 -16.14
N MET A 80 2.15 12.65 -15.01
CA MET A 80 2.24 11.32 -14.41
C MET A 80 1.59 10.26 -15.30
N ALA A 81 0.36 10.49 -15.74
CA ALA A 81 -0.39 9.58 -16.62
C ALA A 81 0.35 9.32 -17.95
N ALA A 82 1.02 10.33 -18.50
CA ALA A 82 1.84 10.17 -19.70
C ALA A 82 3.14 9.36 -19.46
N SER A 83 3.59 9.23 -18.21
CA SER A 83 4.85 8.57 -17.84
C SER A 83 4.69 7.13 -17.38
N VAL A 84 3.51 6.77 -16.85
CA VAL A 84 3.20 5.43 -16.33
C VAL A 84 2.23 4.79 -17.31
N VAL A 85 2.76 4.00 -18.24
CA VAL A 85 1.96 3.25 -19.21
C VAL A 85 1.57 1.93 -18.57
N HIS A 86 0.33 1.84 -18.09
CA HIS A 86 -0.31 0.54 -17.89
C HIS A 86 -0.64 -0.03 -19.28
N GLU A 87 -0.52 -1.36 -19.49
CA GLU A 87 -0.66 -2.01 -20.81
C GLU A 87 -2.05 -1.84 -21.48
N THR A 88 -2.98 -1.13 -20.85
CA THR A 88 -4.28 -0.74 -21.39
C THR A 88 -4.36 0.78 -21.51
N ASP A 89 -4.49 1.27 -22.74
CA ASP A 89 -4.57 2.69 -23.12
C ASP A 89 -5.28 3.56 -22.07
N ALA A 90 -4.50 4.43 -21.42
CA ALA A 90 -4.93 5.56 -20.59
C ALA A 90 -5.70 5.30 -19.28
N ALA A 91 -5.85 4.06 -18.81
CA ALA A 91 -6.41 3.81 -17.47
C ALA A 91 -5.36 4.10 -16.37
N LEU A 92 -5.75 4.88 -15.35
CA LEU A 92 -4.92 5.12 -14.15
C LEU A 92 -4.69 3.85 -13.30
N SER A 93 -5.28 2.71 -13.66
CA SER A 93 -4.91 1.43 -13.06
C SER A 93 -5.18 0.25 -13.96
N VAL A 94 -4.06 -0.42 -14.27
CA VAL A 94 -3.91 -1.87 -14.19
C VAL A 94 -2.55 -2.08 -13.50
N CYS A 95 -2.51 -1.85 -12.19
CA CYS A 95 -1.28 -1.89 -11.42
C CYS A 95 -0.81 -3.32 -11.17
N ASP A 96 0.50 -3.58 -11.34
CA ASP A 96 1.11 -4.81 -10.84
C ASP A 96 1.12 -4.75 -9.30
N THR A 97 0.06 -5.30 -8.70
CA THR A 97 -0.12 -5.29 -7.24
C THR A 97 1.03 -5.91 -6.46
N ARG A 98 1.80 -6.84 -7.07
CA ARG A 98 3.01 -7.37 -6.45
C ARG A 98 4.13 -6.34 -6.46
N ALA A 99 4.38 -5.71 -7.61
CA ALA A 99 5.41 -4.67 -7.71
C ALA A 99 5.12 -3.51 -6.75
N GLU A 100 3.85 -3.09 -6.65
CA GLU A 100 3.42 -2.04 -5.71
C GLU A 100 3.60 -2.45 -4.24
N PHE A 101 3.31 -3.71 -3.90
CA PHE A 101 3.58 -4.25 -2.57
C PHE A 101 5.08 -4.25 -2.25
N GLU A 102 5.92 -4.76 -3.16
CA GLU A 102 7.37 -4.82 -2.96
C GLU A 102 7.98 -3.42 -2.84
N PHE A 103 7.56 -2.47 -3.68
CA PHE A 103 7.94 -1.06 -3.59
C PHE A 103 7.55 -0.44 -2.24
N THR A 104 6.30 -0.67 -1.80
CA THR A 104 5.82 -0.12 -0.54
C THR A 104 6.53 -0.73 0.66
N LEU A 105 6.77 -2.04 0.63
CA LEU A 105 7.51 -2.75 1.67
C LEU A 105 8.93 -2.20 1.79
N ASP A 106 9.63 -1.98 0.68
CA ASP A 106 10.97 -1.39 0.68
C ASP A 106 10.96 0.03 1.30
N LEU A 107 10.00 0.87 0.91
CA LEU A 107 9.85 2.21 1.49
C LEU A 107 9.64 2.18 3.01
N VAL A 108 8.79 1.27 3.49
CA VAL A 108 8.54 1.08 4.93
C VAL A 108 9.80 0.61 5.65
N LEU A 109 10.46 -0.43 5.16
CA LEU A 109 11.67 -0.98 5.77
C LEU A 109 12.81 0.05 5.80
N ALA A 110 13.02 0.80 4.72
CA ALA A 110 14.00 1.89 4.67
C ALA A 110 13.65 3.04 5.63
N GLY A 111 12.38 3.33 5.86
CA GLY A 111 11.92 4.26 6.89
C GLY A 111 12.24 3.78 8.30
N LEU A 112 11.92 2.51 8.60
CA LEU A 112 12.17 1.89 9.89
C LEU A 112 13.67 1.86 10.22
N ASP A 113 14.52 1.43 9.28
CA ASP A 113 15.96 1.34 9.53
C ASP A 113 16.58 2.72 9.79
N ARG A 114 16.16 3.76 9.05
CA ARG A 114 16.56 5.15 9.35
C ARG A 114 16.18 5.58 10.76
N HIS A 115 14.98 5.23 11.23
CA HIS A 115 14.56 5.51 12.60
C HIS A 115 15.40 4.75 13.64
N ARG A 116 15.74 3.49 13.37
CA ARG A 116 16.59 2.67 14.24
C ARG A 116 18.00 3.27 14.36
N LEU A 117 18.63 3.59 13.23
CA LEU A 117 19.96 4.18 13.19
C LEU A 117 20.01 5.56 13.89
N ALA A 118 19.00 6.40 13.69
CA ALA A 118 18.92 7.70 14.35
C ALA A 118 18.85 7.59 15.90
N ARG A 119 18.30 6.49 16.42
CA ARG A 119 18.20 6.21 17.85
C ARG A 119 19.46 5.55 18.41
N SER A 120 20.16 4.73 17.61
CA SER A 120 21.43 4.11 18.01
C SER A 120 22.61 5.08 18.02
N GLY A 121 22.50 6.22 17.32
CA GLY A 121 23.50 7.28 17.31
C GLY A 121 23.29 8.39 18.35
N ALA A 122 22.21 8.31 19.15
CA ALA A 122 21.89 9.22 20.25
C ALA A 122 22.29 8.60 21.60
#